data_AF-A0A2J8PRG0-F1
#
_entry.id   AF-A0A2J8PRG0-F1
#
_cell.length_a   1.000
_cell.length_b   1.000
_cell.length_c   1.000
_cell.angle_alpha   90.00
_cell.angle_beta   90.00
_cell.angle_gamma   90.00
#
_symmetry.space_group_name_H-M   'P 1'
#
loop_
_entity.id
_entity.type
_entity.pdbx_description
1 polymer ?
#
loop_
_entity_poly.entity_id
_entity_poly.type
_entity_poly.pdbx_seq_one_letter_code
_entity_poly.pdbx_strand_id
1 'polypeptide(L)' 'GYLAKDGSKFYCSRTQNEGHPKWFVLGVGQVIKGLDIAMTDMCPGEKRKVVIPPSFAYGKEGYGST' A
#
# COMPACT_ATOMS: atom_id res chain seq x y z
N GLY A 1 5.09 0.92 -2.90
CA GLY A 1 4.38 0.17 -3.94
C GLY A 1 5.10 0.32 -5.25
N TYR A 2 5.09 -0.77 -6.02
CA TYR A 2 5.54 -0.82 -7.40
C TYR A 2 4.35 -1.25 -8.26
N LEU A 3 4.24 -0.74 -9.49
CA LEU A 3 3.25 -1.25 -10.44
C LEU A 3 3.68 -2.63 -10.91
N ALA A 4 2.75 -3.59 -10.92
CA ALA A 4 3.05 -4.97 -11.33
C ALA A 4 3.42 -5.10 -12.82
N LYS A 5 2.95 -4.16 -13.65
CA LYS A 5 3.14 -4.19 -15.11
C LYS A 5 4.59 -3.93 -15.54
N ASP A 6 5.27 -2.99 -14.89
CA ASP A 6 6.57 -2.44 -15.33
C ASP A 6 7.57 -2.28 -14.17
N GLY A 7 7.17 -2.56 -12.94
CA GLY A 7 8.03 -2.40 -11.76
C GLY A 7 8.30 -0.94 -11.39
N SER A 8 7.62 0.03 -12.00
CA SER A 8 7.78 1.45 -11.65
C SER A 8 7.35 1.71 -10.20
N LYS A 9 8.17 2.44 -9.44
CA LYS A 9 7.90 2.78 -8.05
C LYS A 9 6.96 3.99 -7.99
N PHE A 10 5.78 3.81 -7.43
CA PHE A 10 4.85 4.94 -7.23
C PHE A 10 4.86 5.46 -5.78
N TYR A 11 5.10 4.58 -4.79
CA TYR A 11 5.10 4.98 -3.38
C TYR A 11 6.20 4.28 -2.55
N CYS A 12 6.79 4.97 -1.58
CA CYS A 12 7.74 4.49 -0.59
C CYS A 12 7.78 5.49 0.57
N SER A 13 7.31 5.08 1.76
CA SER A 13 7.30 5.92 2.97
C SER A 13 8.69 6.48 3.31
N ARG A 14 9.75 5.71 3.07
CA ARG A 14 11.13 6.18 3.29
C ARG A 14 11.51 7.42 2.49
N THR A 15 10.97 7.59 1.29
CA THR A 15 11.32 8.72 0.41
C THR A 15 10.25 9.81 0.34
N GLN A 16 8.99 9.48 0.63
CA GLN A 16 7.85 10.40 0.48
C GLN A 16 7.26 10.87 1.81
N ASN A 17 7.84 10.44 2.93
CA ASN A 17 7.44 10.85 4.27
C ASN A 17 8.66 11.18 5.14
N GLU A 18 9.70 11.76 4.54
CA GLU A 18 10.93 12.19 5.23
C GLU A 18 11.58 11.07 6.09
N GLY A 19 11.44 9.81 5.66
CA GLY A 19 11.92 8.66 6.42
C GLY A 19 10.98 8.16 7.52
N HIS A 20 9.94 8.91 7.89
CA HIS A 20 8.97 8.52 8.89
C HIS A 20 8.05 7.38 8.42
N PRO A 21 7.65 6.46 9.31
CA PRO A 21 6.64 5.45 8.99
C PRO A 21 5.29 6.10 8.70
N LYS A 22 4.45 5.39 7.93
CA LYS A 22 3.06 5.78 7.71
C LYS A 22 2.22 5.23 8.86
N TRP A 23 1.58 6.10 9.62
CA TRP A 23 0.58 5.73 10.62
C TRP A 23 -0.80 5.61 9.98
N PHE A 24 -1.52 4.55 10.33
CA PHE A 24 -2.91 4.34 9.96
C PHE A 24 -3.58 3.41 10.97
N VAL A 25 -4.91 3.49 11.07
CA VAL A 25 -5.73 2.55 11.84
C VAL A 25 -6.12 1.39 10.93
N LEU A 26 -5.86 0.16 11.38
CA LEU A 26 -6.18 -1.06 10.65
C LEU A 26 -7.69 -1.31 10.64
N GLY A 27 -8.23 -1.73 9.51
CA GLY A 27 -9.61 -2.18 9.34
C GLY A 27 -10.64 -1.07 9.12
N VAL A 28 -10.19 0.18 8.98
CA VAL A 28 -11.09 1.35 8.77
C VAL A 28 -10.91 2.01 7.40
N GLY A 29 -10.16 1.39 6.48
CA GLY A 29 -10.04 1.91 5.10
C GLY A 29 -9.19 3.17 4.95
N GLN A 30 -8.25 3.43 5.86
CA GLN A 30 -7.30 4.56 5.73
C GLN A 30 -6.19 4.33 4.68
N VAL A 31 -6.04 3.09 4.22
CA VAL A 31 -5.13 2.69 3.15
C VAL A 31 -5.91 1.90 2.11
N ILE A 32 -5.30 1.58 0.96
CA ILE A 32 -5.94 0.75 -0.06
C ILE A 32 -6.42 -0.57 0.54
N LYS A 33 -7.59 -1.05 0.11
CA LYS A 33 -8.28 -2.21 0.67
C LYS A 33 -7.37 -3.44 0.81
N GLY A 34 -6.55 -3.71 -0.21
CA GLY A 34 -5.62 -4.84 -0.20
C GLY A 34 -4.50 -4.71 0.83
N LEU A 35 -4.05 -3.49 1.15
CA LEU A 35 -3.07 -3.28 2.21
C LEU A 35 -3.72 -3.46 3.59
N ASP A 36 -4.95 -2.97 3.75
CA ASP A 36 -5.70 -3.10 5.01
C ASP A 36 -5.89 -4.59 5.38
N ILE A 37 -6.27 -5.42 4.41
CA ILE A 37 -6.39 -6.88 4.57
C ILE A 37 -5.01 -7.54 4.77
N ALA A 38 -3.99 -7.12 4.01
CA ALA A 38 -2.67 -7.74 4.05
C ALA A 38 -1.95 -7.56 5.39
N MET A 39 -2.29 -6.52 6.13
CA MET A 39 -1.69 -6.16 7.41
C MET A 39 -2.40 -6.82 8.61
N THR A 40 -3.52 -7.51 8.38
CA THR A 40 -4.18 -8.32 9.42
C THR A 40 -3.23 -9.42 9.92
N ASP A 41 -3.25 -9.63 11.24
CA ASP A 41 -2.42 -10.59 11.98
C ASP A 41 -0.91 -10.42 11.82
N MET A 42 -0.44 -9.26 11.37
CA MET A 42 1.00 -8.97 11.34
C MET A 42 1.56 -8.69 12.72
N CYS A 43 2.71 -9.26 13.01
CA CYS A 43 3.43 -9.04 14.26
C CYS A 43 4.45 -7.88 14.14
N PRO A 44 4.79 -7.19 15.24
CA PRO A 44 5.86 -6.20 15.25
C PRO A 44 7.17 -6.77 14.69
N GLY A 45 7.77 -6.05 13.74
CA GLY A 45 9.02 -6.45 13.07
C GLY A 45 8.86 -7.38 11.86
N GLU A 46 7.66 -7.91 11.60
CA GLU A 46 7.38 -8.73 10.43
C GLU A 46 7.54 -7.94 9.12
N LYS A 47 8.00 -8.61 8.06
CA LYS A 47 8.07 -8.06 6.71
C LYS A 47 7.33 -8.98 5.75
N ARG A 48 6.42 -8.42 4.96
CA ARG A 48 5.64 -9.16 3.97
C ARG A 48 5.71 -8.49 2.60
N LYS A 49 5.78 -9.31 1.54
CA LYS A 49 5.59 -8.85 0.16
C LYS A 49 4.19 -9.28 -0.28
N VAL A 50 3.37 -8.32 -0.68
CA VAL A 50 1.99 -8.58 -1.14
C VAL A 50 1.79 -8.08 -2.56
N VAL A 51 1.09 -8.88 -3.37
CA VAL A 51 0.65 -8.52 -4.72
C VAL A 51 -0.84 -8.24 -4.63
N ILE A 52 -1.25 -7.00 -4.90
CA ILE A 52 -2.62 -6.55 -4.74
C ILE A 52 -3.22 -6.35 -6.13
N PRO A 53 -4.32 -7.06 -6.49
CA PRO A 53 -4.99 -6.86 -7.77
C PRO A 53 -5.66 -5.47 -7.82
N PRO A 54 -5.92 -4.91 -9.02
CA PRO A 54 -6.44 -3.55 -9.16
C PRO A 54 -7.72 -3.27 -8.37
N SER A 55 -8.64 -4.24 -8.29
CA SER A 55 -9.91 -4.12 -7.54
C SER A 55 -9.75 -3.93 -6.03
N PHE A 56 -8.58 -4.23 -5.48
CA PHE A 56 -8.22 -4.00 -4.07
C PHE A 56 -7.17 -2.89 -3.90
N ALA A 57 -6.76 -2.23 -5.00
CA ALA A 57 -5.84 -1.11 -5.01
C ALA A 57 -6.56 0.18 -5.44
N TYR A 58 -6.29 0.67 -6.65
CA TYR A 58 -6.81 1.93 -7.18
C TYR A 58 -7.86 1.75 -8.28
N GLY A 59 -8.33 0.52 -8.50
CA GLY A 59 -9.36 0.21 -9.48
C GLY A 59 -8.95 0.54 -10.92
N LYS A 60 -9.95 0.79 -11.77
CA LYS A 60 -9.76 1.19 -13.17
C LYS A 60 -9.31 2.65 -13.29
N GLU A 61 -9.65 3.48 -12.31
CA GLU A 61 -9.38 4.92 -12.28
C GLU A 61 -7.90 5.23 -12.05
N GLY A 62 -7.19 4.35 -11.33
CA GLY A 62 -5.78 4.52 -11.05
C GLY A 62 -5.51 5.47 -9.88
N TYR A 63 -4.23 5.74 -9.64
CA TYR A 63 -3.78 6.65 -8.58
C TYR A 63 -3.28 7.94 -9.20
N GLY A 64 -3.81 9.09 -8.77
CA GLY A 64 -3.39 10.40 -9.26
C GLY A 64 -4.21 10.95 -10.43
N SER A 65 -5.47 10.55 -10.57
CA SER A 65 -6.42 11.10 -11.55
C SER A 65 -6.92 12.46 -11.07
N THR A 66 -6.07 13.49 -11.18
CA THR A 66 -6.47 14.91 -11.20
C THR A 66 -5.53 15.66 -12.12
#